data_AF-A0A7I9VZS3-F1
#
_entry.id   AF-A0A7I9VZS3-F1
#
_cell.length_a   1.000
_cell.length_b   1.000
_cell.length_c   1.000
_cell.angle_alpha   90.00
_cell.angle_beta   90.00
_cell.angle_gamma   90.00
#
_symmetry.space_group_name_H-M   'P 1'
#
loop_
_entity.id
_entity.type
_entity.pdbx_description
1 polymer ?
#
loop_
_entity_poly.entity_id
_entity_poly.type
_entity_poly.pdbx_seq_one_letter_code
_entity_poly.pdbx_strand_id
1 'polypeptide(L)'
;MAPLPVEPFDPGLVLTPRVDRSSLITVRMVKYSVPVRFIGRKVRVSLRANEVVVFDGRTPIAAHPRIAARTGTSVQLDHYLEVLKIKPGAFPGSSALAAARATGTFTSAHEAFWAAARRVNGDAGTRELIDVLLLHRSMTEADVVAGIAAALKVGAVSADVVALEARRHAGTGGANSGRHLPAHTVAPEHRVVSLTQRRLADPAAVIAGLPADTRPLPSVGAYDELLAQRASSGSTSPTTSPPNEESHVS
;
A
#
# COMPACT_ATOMS: atom_id res chain seq x y z
N MET A 1 -5.80 45.38 -23.88
CA MET A 1 -6.37 44.70 -22.69
C MET A 1 -5.34 43.70 -22.21
N ALA A 2 -4.96 43.73 -20.93
CA ALA A 2 -4.03 42.75 -20.39
C ALA A 2 -4.75 41.39 -20.20
N PRO A 3 -4.06 40.25 -20.40
CA PRO A 3 -4.65 38.94 -20.18
C PRO A 3 -5.05 38.76 -18.71
N LEU A 4 -6.16 38.04 -18.48
CA LEU A 4 -6.62 37.73 -17.12
C LEU A 4 -5.55 36.90 -16.38
N PRO A 5 -5.35 37.11 -15.07
CA PRO A 5 -4.50 36.25 -14.27
C PRO A 5 -4.92 34.79 -14.43
N VAL A 6 -3.95 33.94 -14.76
CA VAL A 6 -4.17 32.48 -14.89
C VAL A 6 -4.39 31.79 -13.55
N GLU A 7 -4.05 32.46 -12.43
CA GLU A 7 -4.22 31.91 -11.10
C GLU A 7 -5.63 32.20 -10.56
N PRO A 8 -6.40 31.17 -10.17
CA PRO A 8 -7.74 31.37 -9.64
C PRO A 8 -7.70 32.11 -8.31
N PHE A 9 -8.46 33.20 -8.21
CA PHE A 9 -8.62 33.94 -6.96
C PHE A 9 -9.37 33.09 -5.92
N ASP A 10 -8.85 33.06 -4.69
CA ASP A 10 -9.48 32.35 -3.57
C ASP A 10 -10.32 33.34 -2.74
N PRO A 11 -11.67 33.37 -2.88
CA PRO A 11 -12.51 34.36 -2.20
C PRO A 11 -12.77 34.03 -0.72
N GLY A 12 -12.20 32.93 -0.22
CA GLY A 12 -12.49 32.44 1.13
C GLY A 12 -11.75 33.20 2.22
N LEU A 13 -12.36 33.23 3.41
CA LEU A 13 -11.68 33.69 4.62
C LEU A 13 -10.57 32.71 4.98
N VAL A 14 -9.34 33.20 5.05
CA VAL A 14 -8.17 32.39 5.42
C VAL A 14 -8.10 32.22 6.93
N LEU A 15 -8.00 30.97 7.39
CA LEU A 15 -7.82 30.58 8.79
C LEU A 15 -6.67 29.59 8.90
N THR A 16 -6.04 29.50 10.07
CA THR A 16 -4.88 28.62 10.31
C THR A 16 -5.05 27.71 11.53
N PRO A 17 -6.12 26.87 11.57
CA PRO A 17 -6.33 25.97 12.69
C PRO A 17 -5.23 24.91 12.79
N ARG A 18 -5.03 24.40 13.99
CA ARG A 18 -4.19 23.23 14.25
C ARG A 18 -5.04 21.96 14.21
N VAL A 19 -4.53 20.91 13.58
CA VAL A 19 -5.18 19.60 13.54
C VAL A 19 -5.05 18.91 14.90
N ASP A 20 -6.18 18.47 15.46
CA ASP A 20 -6.22 17.75 16.73
C ASP A 20 -5.82 16.26 16.60
N ARG A 21 -5.78 15.54 17.72
CA ARG A 21 -5.43 14.09 17.75
C ARG A 21 -6.48 13.20 17.09
N SER A 22 -7.70 13.69 16.91
CA SER A 22 -8.80 12.99 16.24
C SER A 22 -8.85 13.29 14.74
N SER A 23 -7.80 13.95 14.22
CA SER A 23 -7.71 14.38 12.83
C SER A 23 -8.82 15.36 12.42
N LEU A 24 -9.19 16.26 13.32
CA LEU A 24 -10.19 17.30 13.08
C LEU A 24 -9.55 18.69 13.18
N ILE A 25 -10.11 19.63 12.43
CA ILE A 25 -9.87 21.07 12.56
C ILE A 25 -11.16 21.76 12.98
N THR A 26 -11.04 22.82 13.78
CA THR A 26 -12.19 23.65 14.18
C THR A 26 -12.18 24.94 13.38
N VAL A 27 -13.26 25.19 12.63
CA VAL A 27 -13.46 26.38 11.81
C VAL A 27 -14.81 26.98 12.19
N ARG A 28 -14.80 28.18 12.82
CA ARG A 28 -16.02 28.88 13.27
C ARG A 28 -17.00 27.97 14.04
N MET A 29 -16.49 27.23 15.04
CA MET A 29 -17.25 26.28 15.90
C MET A 29 -17.72 24.98 15.23
N VAL A 30 -17.44 24.77 13.95
CA VAL A 30 -17.70 23.51 13.24
C VAL A 30 -16.41 22.71 13.10
N LYS A 31 -16.48 21.40 13.28
CA LYS A 31 -15.34 20.49 13.11
C LYS A 31 -15.35 19.86 11.72
N TYR A 32 -14.19 19.85 11.06
CA TYR A 32 -13.99 19.20 9.77
C TYR A 32 -12.84 18.21 9.87
N SER A 33 -13.03 17.00 9.35
CA SER A 33 -11.96 16.00 9.33
C SER A 33 -10.87 16.36 8.31
N VAL A 34 -9.64 15.93 8.57
CA VAL A 34 -8.52 16.02 7.64
C VAL A 34 -7.79 14.67 7.63
N PRO A 35 -6.96 14.34 6.62
CA PRO A 35 -6.21 13.09 6.62
C PRO A 35 -5.32 12.95 7.86
N VAL A 36 -5.33 11.77 8.49
CA VAL A 36 -4.61 11.45 9.75
C VAL A 36 -3.11 11.76 9.74
N ARG A 37 -2.45 11.76 8.58
CA ARG A 37 -1.04 12.17 8.45
C ARG A 37 -0.75 13.64 8.83
N PHE A 38 -1.78 14.48 8.93
CA PHE A 38 -1.65 15.90 9.27
C PHE A 38 -1.90 16.22 10.75
N ILE A 39 -2.14 15.21 11.61
CA ILE A 39 -2.32 15.39 13.05
C ILE A 39 -1.20 16.24 13.65
N GLY A 40 -1.57 17.24 14.45
CA GLY A 40 -0.64 18.12 15.14
C GLY A 40 -0.02 19.23 14.28
N ARG A 41 -0.26 19.25 12.95
CA ARG A 41 0.21 20.30 12.04
C ARG A 41 -0.74 21.50 12.02
N LYS A 42 -0.22 22.69 11.68
CA LYS A 42 -1.04 23.86 11.33
C LYS A 42 -1.35 23.79 9.83
N VAL A 43 -2.61 23.93 9.47
CA VAL A 43 -3.07 23.88 8.08
C VAL A 43 -3.72 25.20 7.70
N ARG A 44 -3.64 25.57 6.42
CA ARG A 44 -4.34 26.75 5.90
C ARG A 44 -5.73 26.33 5.47
N VAL A 45 -6.76 27.03 5.92
CA VAL A 45 -8.14 26.78 5.54
C VAL A 45 -8.65 27.98 4.77
N SER A 46 -9.24 27.74 3.60
CA SER A 46 -10.06 28.71 2.90
C SER A 46 -11.53 28.42 3.17
N LEU A 47 -12.17 29.29 3.96
CA LEU A 47 -13.60 29.21 4.24
C LEU A 47 -14.36 30.02 3.19
N ARG A 48 -14.92 29.31 2.21
CA ARG A 48 -15.68 29.88 1.09
C ARG A 48 -17.17 29.95 1.43
N ALA A 49 -17.97 30.45 0.49
CA ALA A 49 -19.42 30.55 0.67
C ALA A 49 -20.07 29.18 0.94
N ASN A 50 -19.78 28.18 0.10
CA ASN A 50 -20.43 26.86 0.13
C ASN A 50 -19.52 25.70 0.58
N GLU A 51 -18.22 25.94 0.69
CA GLU A 51 -17.24 24.89 0.98
C GLU A 51 -16.12 25.39 1.91
N VAL A 52 -15.42 24.43 2.52
CA VAL A 52 -14.22 24.61 3.30
C VAL A 52 -13.12 23.80 2.63
N VAL A 53 -12.10 24.48 2.13
CA VAL A 53 -10.94 23.83 1.50
C VAL A 53 -9.74 23.94 2.43
N VAL A 54 -9.15 22.81 2.76
CA VAL A 54 -7.98 22.71 3.65
C VAL A 54 -6.75 22.47 2.79
N PHE A 55 -5.68 23.20 3.09
CA PHE A 55 -4.41 23.16 2.38
C PHE A 55 -3.25 22.88 3.34
N ASP A 56 -2.31 22.05 2.87
CA ASP A 56 -0.96 21.99 3.40
C ASP A 56 -0.03 22.74 2.44
N GLY A 57 0.43 23.92 2.86
CA GLY A 57 1.09 24.88 1.96
C GLY A 57 0.18 25.27 0.78
N ARG A 58 0.57 24.84 -0.43
CA ARG A 58 -0.17 25.08 -1.69
C ARG A 58 -1.07 23.92 -2.11
N THR A 59 -0.94 22.75 -1.48
CA THR A 59 -1.64 21.54 -1.90
C THR A 59 -2.96 21.41 -1.15
N PRO A 60 -4.12 21.29 -1.83
CA PRO A 60 -5.38 20.98 -1.17
C PRO A 60 -5.32 19.54 -0.63
N ILE A 61 -5.67 19.37 0.65
CA ILE A 61 -5.60 18.08 1.36
C ILE A 61 -6.97 17.55 1.78
N ALA A 62 -7.98 18.42 1.86
CA ALA A 62 -9.36 18.06 2.15
C ALA A 62 -10.30 19.17 1.65
N ALA A 63 -11.51 18.79 1.23
CA ALA A 63 -12.57 19.74 0.88
C ALA A 63 -13.89 19.25 1.48
N HIS A 64 -14.67 20.15 2.06
CA HIS A 64 -15.93 19.84 2.73
C HIS A 64 -17.03 20.83 2.33
N PRO A 65 -18.30 20.38 2.22
CA PRO A 65 -19.43 21.31 2.22
C PRO A 65 -19.43 22.14 3.51
N ARG A 66 -19.67 23.45 3.39
CA ARG A 66 -19.75 24.33 4.55
C ARG A 66 -21.04 24.07 5.31
N ILE A 67 -20.92 23.83 6.61
CA ILE A 67 -22.07 23.70 7.51
C ILE A 67 -22.38 25.07 8.10
N ALA A 68 -23.57 25.61 7.77
CA ALA A 68 -24.07 26.88 8.29
C ALA A 68 -24.87 26.71 9.60
N ALA A 69 -24.33 25.94 10.55
CA ALA A 69 -24.94 25.69 11.86
C ALA A 69 -24.06 26.20 13.00
N ARG A 70 -24.66 26.44 14.17
CA ARG A 70 -23.94 26.93 15.37
C ARG A 70 -22.86 25.96 15.84
N THR A 71 -23.10 24.66 15.68
CA THR A 71 -22.15 23.57 15.90
C THR A 71 -22.42 22.49 14.86
N GLY A 72 -21.39 21.72 14.52
CA GLY A 72 -21.51 20.63 13.56
C GLY A 72 -20.19 19.90 13.38
N THR A 73 -20.25 18.71 12.78
CA THR A 73 -19.07 17.94 12.40
C THR A 73 -19.26 17.38 10.99
N SER A 74 -18.29 17.61 10.11
CA SER A 74 -18.20 16.96 8.79
C SER A 74 -17.03 15.99 8.80
N VAL A 75 -17.34 14.69 8.78
CA VAL A 75 -16.36 13.60 8.83
C VAL A 75 -16.38 12.83 7.52
N GLN A 76 -15.22 12.65 6.91
CA GLN A 76 -15.04 11.80 5.74
C GLN A 76 -14.29 10.53 6.12
N LEU A 77 -14.75 9.38 5.64
CA LEU A 77 -14.15 8.08 5.94
C LEU A 77 -12.73 7.94 5.40
N ASP A 78 -12.45 8.45 4.19
CA ASP A 78 -11.13 8.36 3.54
C ASP A 78 -9.99 8.88 4.44
N HIS A 79 -10.26 9.94 5.20
CA HIS A 79 -9.27 10.58 6.06
C HIS A 79 -8.71 9.66 7.16
N TYR A 80 -9.44 8.61 7.54
CA TYR A 80 -9.09 7.68 8.61
C TYR A 80 -8.57 6.34 8.11
N LEU A 81 -8.65 6.06 6.80
CA LEU A 81 -8.32 4.75 6.23
C LEU A 81 -6.88 4.31 6.51
N GLU A 82 -5.93 5.24 6.62
CA GLU A 82 -4.52 4.91 6.92
C GLU A 82 -4.35 4.34 8.34
N VAL A 83 -5.06 4.90 9.33
CA VAL A 83 -5.06 4.37 10.70
C VAL A 83 -5.88 3.08 10.77
N LEU A 84 -7.00 3.01 10.05
CA LEU A 84 -7.85 1.82 10.01
C LEU A 84 -7.14 0.64 9.33
N LYS A 85 -6.26 0.90 8.35
CA LYS A 85 -5.43 -0.14 7.74
C LYS A 85 -4.48 -0.79 8.74
N ILE A 86 -3.92 0.00 9.66
CA ILE A 86 -3.08 -0.50 10.76
C ILE A 86 -3.92 -1.24 11.79
N LYS A 87 -5.09 -0.68 12.16
CA LYS A 87 -6.00 -1.24 13.18
C LYS A 87 -7.41 -1.47 12.61
N PRO A 88 -7.61 -2.55 11.83
CA PRO A 88 -8.88 -2.80 11.15
C PRO A 88 -10.04 -3.11 12.11
N GLY A 89 -9.75 -3.64 13.31
CA GLY A 89 -10.77 -3.92 14.32
C GLY A 89 -11.52 -2.66 14.82
N ALA A 90 -11.00 -1.46 14.59
CA ALA A 90 -11.70 -0.21 14.92
C ALA A 90 -12.72 0.23 13.85
N PHE A 91 -12.72 -0.39 12.67
CA PHE A 91 -13.56 0.00 11.55
C PHE A 91 -15.08 -0.10 11.84
N PRO A 92 -15.61 -1.21 12.41
CA PRO A 92 -17.06 -1.37 12.61
C PRO A 92 -17.69 -0.34 13.55
N GLY A 93 -16.95 0.11 14.56
CA GLY A 93 -17.41 1.11 15.54
C GLY A 93 -17.02 2.55 15.21
N SER A 94 -16.45 2.80 14.03
CA SER A 94 -15.93 4.13 13.71
C SER A 94 -17.05 5.13 13.40
N SER A 95 -16.96 6.33 13.98
CA SER A 95 -17.88 7.43 13.68
C SER A 95 -17.80 7.87 12.21
N ALA A 96 -16.62 7.69 11.59
CA ALA A 96 -16.40 7.97 10.18
C ALA A 96 -17.20 7.03 9.26
N LEU A 97 -17.31 5.73 9.61
CA LEU A 97 -18.16 4.80 8.88
C LEU A 97 -19.64 5.14 9.05
N ALA A 98 -20.07 5.49 10.27
CA ALA A 98 -21.45 5.92 10.52
C ALA A 98 -21.80 7.17 9.69
N ALA A 99 -20.89 8.14 9.60
CA ALA A 99 -21.06 9.32 8.76
C ALA A 99 -21.10 8.98 7.25
N ALA A 100 -20.23 8.06 6.79
CA ALA A 100 -20.21 7.63 5.40
C ALA A 100 -21.50 6.90 4.98
N ARG A 101 -22.10 6.12 5.88
CA ARG A 101 -23.43 5.52 5.67
C ARG A 101 -24.52 6.57 5.62
N ALA A 102 -24.53 7.51 6.57
CA ALA A 102 -25.53 8.58 6.62
C ALA A 102 -25.50 9.50 5.38
N THR A 103 -24.31 9.69 4.80
CA THR A 103 -24.11 10.49 3.58
C THR A 103 -24.25 9.70 2.29
N GLY A 104 -24.42 8.37 2.35
CA GLY A 104 -24.52 7.50 1.18
C GLY A 104 -23.20 7.17 0.48
N THR A 105 -22.07 7.75 0.91
CA THR A 105 -20.73 7.46 0.36
C THR A 105 -20.33 5.99 0.56
N PHE A 106 -20.78 5.38 1.66
CA PHE A 106 -20.64 3.95 1.90
C PHE A 106 -21.87 3.21 1.37
N THR A 107 -21.80 2.76 0.12
CA THR A 107 -22.93 2.16 -0.60
C THR A 107 -23.23 0.71 -0.17
N SER A 108 -24.38 0.19 -0.58
CA SER A 108 -24.77 -1.22 -0.37
C SER A 108 -23.81 -2.22 -1.02
N ALA A 109 -23.12 -1.84 -2.09
CA ALA A 109 -22.08 -2.66 -2.71
C ALA A 109 -20.90 -2.87 -1.75
N HIS A 110 -20.46 -1.81 -1.05
CA HIS A 110 -19.41 -1.91 -0.04
C HIS A 110 -19.86 -2.78 1.14
N GLU A 111 -21.11 -2.65 1.60
CA GLU A 111 -21.67 -3.53 2.64
C GLU A 111 -21.67 -5.01 2.21
N ALA A 112 -22.13 -5.29 0.99
CA ALA A 112 -22.19 -6.65 0.46
C ALA A 112 -20.79 -7.28 0.33
N PHE A 113 -19.83 -6.50 -0.19
CA PHE A 113 -18.43 -6.93 -0.24
C PHE A 113 -17.88 -7.22 1.15
N TRP A 114 -18.11 -6.31 2.11
CA TRP A 114 -17.60 -6.48 3.46
C TRP A 114 -18.21 -7.69 4.18
N ALA A 115 -19.52 -7.89 4.04
CA ALA A 115 -20.20 -9.06 4.59
C ALA A 115 -19.64 -10.36 3.98
N ALA A 116 -19.38 -10.36 2.67
CA ALA A 116 -18.78 -11.50 2.00
C ALA A 116 -17.33 -11.76 2.45
N ALA A 117 -16.51 -10.73 2.50
CA ALA A 117 -15.13 -10.82 2.93
C ALA A 117 -15.01 -11.30 4.38
N ARG A 118 -15.85 -10.80 5.31
CA ARG A 118 -15.84 -11.27 6.71
C ARG A 118 -16.27 -12.72 6.87
N ARG A 119 -17.21 -13.20 6.05
CA ARG A 119 -17.67 -14.59 6.11
C ARG A 119 -16.55 -15.57 5.74
N VAL A 120 -15.70 -15.20 4.77
CA VAL A 120 -14.61 -16.06 4.29
C VAL A 120 -13.33 -15.87 5.12
N ASN A 121 -12.99 -14.62 5.44
CA ASN A 121 -11.68 -14.25 5.97
C ASN A 121 -11.72 -13.70 7.42
N GLY A 122 -12.88 -13.68 8.07
CA GLY A 122 -13.06 -13.10 9.40
C GLY A 122 -12.60 -11.64 9.46
N ASP A 123 -11.77 -11.31 10.44
CA ASP A 123 -11.21 -9.95 10.62
C ASP A 123 -10.31 -9.50 9.47
N ALA A 124 -9.65 -10.43 8.78
CA ALA A 124 -8.84 -10.10 7.61
C ALA A 124 -9.70 -9.57 6.45
N GLY A 125 -11.00 -9.94 6.39
CA GLY A 125 -11.94 -9.38 5.42
C GLY A 125 -12.19 -7.88 5.60
N THR A 126 -11.94 -7.33 6.79
CA THR A 126 -12.01 -5.87 7.00
C THR A 126 -10.81 -5.15 6.38
N ARG A 127 -9.63 -5.80 6.32
CA ARG A 127 -8.47 -5.23 5.61
C ARG A 127 -8.74 -5.15 4.10
N GLU A 128 -9.30 -6.21 3.53
CA GLU A 128 -9.72 -6.23 2.12
C GLU A 128 -10.70 -5.09 1.81
N LEU A 129 -11.71 -4.86 2.66
CA LEU A 129 -12.61 -3.73 2.49
C LEU A 129 -11.86 -2.39 2.53
N ILE A 130 -10.95 -2.21 3.50
CA ILE A 130 -10.18 -0.96 3.62
C ILE A 130 -9.34 -0.72 2.36
N ASP A 131 -8.73 -1.76 1.81
CA ASP A 131 -7.98 -1.67 0.56
C ASP A 131 -8.87 -1.33 -0.63
N VAL A 132 -10.09 -1.87 -0.71
CA VAL A 132 -11.11 -1.46 -1.69
C VAL A 132 -11.50 0.01 -1.52
N LEU A 133 -11.72 0.48 -0.30
CA LEU A 133 -12.06 1.88 -0.05
C LEU A 133 -10.94 2.85 -0.45
N LEU A 134 -9.68 2.42 -0.32
CA LEU A 134 -8.53 3.20 -0.76
C LEU A 134 -8.46 3.37 -2.30
N LEU A 135 -9.13 2.51 -3.08
CA LEU A 135 -9.19 2.64 -4.55
C LEU A 135 -9.89 3.93 -5.00
N HIS A 136 -10.80 4.49 -4.20
CA HIS A 136 -11.48 5.76 -4.49
C HIS A 136 -10.51 6.96 -4.58
N ARG A 137 -9.24 6.81 -4.15
CA ARG A 137 -8.22 7.85 -4.32
C ARG A 137 -7.68 7.95 -5.75
N SER A 138 -7.76 6.88 -6.53
CA SER A 138 -7.24 6.83 -7.91
C SER A 138 -8.30 6.48 -8.95
N MET A 139 -9.49 6.03 -8.53
CA MET A 139 -10.55 5.54 -9.39
C MET A 139 -11.86 6.30 -9.11
N THR A 140 -12.79 6.31 -10.07
CA THR A 140 -14.10 6.91 -9.83
C THR A 140 -14.97 5.99 -8.98
N GLU A 141 -15.92 6.57 -8.25
CA GLU A 141 -16.86 5.80 -7.45
C GLU A 141 -17.63 4.77 -8.30
N ALA A 142 -18.04 5.16 -9.51
CA ALA A 142 -18.74 4.29 -10.44
C ALA A 142 -17.92 3.06 -10.82
N ASP A 143 -16.64 3.24 -11.14
CA ASP A 143 -15.74 2.15 -11.51
C ASP A 143 -15.50 1.19 -10.35
N VAL A 144 -15.30 1.71 -9.14
CA VAL A 144 -15.09 0.89 -7.94
C VAL A 144 -16.35 0.09 -7.60
N VAL A 145 -17.53 0.72 -7.65
CA VAL A 145 -18.80 0.03 -7.41
C VAL A 145 -19.07 -1.06 -8.45
N ALA A 146 -18.77 -0.79 -9.73
CA ALA A 146 -18.87 -1.80 -10.79
C ALA A 146 -17.88 -2.96 -10.56
N GLY A 147 -16.63 -2.65 -10.19
CA GLY A 147 -15.62 -3.65 -9.84
C GLY A 147 -16.01 -4.53 -8.64
N ILE A 148 -16.61 -3.94 -7.60
CA ILE A 148 -17.14 -4.67 -6.45
C ILE A 148 -18.26 -5.64 -6.91
N ALA A 149 -19.20 -5.15 -7.71
CA ALA A 149 -20.30 -5.98 -8.20
C ALA A 149 -19.80 -7.15 -9.07
N ALA A 150 -18.82 -6.90 -9.94
CA ALA A 150 -18.20 -7.93 -10.77
C ALA A 150 -17.45 -8.99 -9.93
N ALA A 151 -16.66 -8.56 -8.95
CA ALA A 151 -15.95 -9.45 -8.04
C ALA A 151 -16.93 -10.34 -7.25
N LEU A 152 -18.01 -9.77 -6.72
CA LEU A 152 -19.04 -10.51 -6.00
C LEU A 152 -19.75 -11.53 -6.90
N LYS A 153 -19.99 -11.21 -8.18
CA LYS A 153 -20.63 -12.12 -9.14
C LYS A 153 -19.81 -13.40 -9.38
N VAL A 154 -18.48 -13.30 -9.33
CA VAL A 154 -17.57 -14.46 -9.46
C VAL A 154 -17.19 -15.07 -8.10
N GLY A 155 -17.74 -14.57 -7.00
CA GLY A 155 -17.47 -15.04 -5.64
C GLY A 155 -16.12 -14.60 -5.07
N ALA A 156 -15.44 -13.63 -5.70
CA ALA A 156 -14.16 -13.12 -5.23
C ALA A 156 -14.35 -12.06 -4.14
N VAL A 157 -13.56 -12.15 -3.07
CA VAL A 157 -13.59 -11.24 -1.90
C VAL A 157 -12.22 -10.59 -1.64
N SER A 158 -11.43 -10.41 -2.70
CA SER A 158 -10.11 -9.76 -2.66
C SER A 158 -10.15 -8.39 -3.32
N ALA A 159 -9.48 -7.42 -2.70
CA ALA A 159 -9.32 -6.06 -3.19
C ALA A 159 -8.60 -6.02 -4.55
N ASP A 160 -7.67 -6.94 -4.82
CA ASP A 160 -6.96 -6.99 -6.10
C ASP A 160 -7.88 -7.33 -7.27
N VAL A 161 -8.84 -8.23 -7.04
CA VAL A 161 -9.86 -8.58 -8.05
C VAL A 161 -10.79 -7.41 -8.29
N VAL A 162 -11.23 -6.73 -7.22
CA VAL A 162 -12.02 -5.49 -7.33
C VAL A 162 -11.25 -4.42 -8.12
N ALA A 163 -9.97 -4.22 -7.84
CA ALA A 163 -9.14 -3.25 -8.55
C ALA A 163 -8.92 -3.62 -10.03
N LEU A 164 -8.80 -4.90 -10.35
CA LEU A 164 -8.73 -5.39 -11.73
C LEU A 164 -10.02 -5.09 -12.50
N GLU A 165 -11.18 -5.47 -11.94
CA GLU A 165 -12.46 -5.25 -12.59
C GLU A 165 -12.81 -3.75 -12.68
N ALA A 166 -12.52 -2.96 -11.64
CA ALA A 166 -12.70 -1.52 -11.68
C ALA A 166 -11.86 -0.87 -12.80
N ARG A 167 -10.62 -1.33 -13.01
CA ARG A 167 -9.76 -0.82 -14.11
C ARG A 167 -10.31 -1.20 -15.48
N ARG A 168 -10.87 -2.40 -15.59
CA ARG A 168 -11.54 -2.86 -16.81
C ARG A 168 -12.76 -1.99 -17.13
N HIS A 169 -13.55 -1.62 -16.12
CA HIS A 169 -14.68 -0.71 -16.29
C HIS A 169 -14.24 0.71 -16.67
N ALA A 170 -13.19 1.23 -16.04
CA ALA A 170 -12.60 2.52 -16.40
C ALA A 170 -12.11 2.57 -17.86
N GLY A 171 -11.47 1.49 -18.33
CA GLY A 171 -10.99 1.37 -19.72
C GLY A 171 -12.11 1.18 -20.75
N THR A 172 -13.23 0.56 -20.36
CA THR A 172 -14.40 0.40 -21.23
C THR A 172 -15.21 1.71 -21.33
N GLY A 173 -15.10 2.60 -20.32
CA GLY A 173 -15.82 3.86 -20.22
C GLY A 173 -15.09 5.10 -20.76
N GLY A 174 -13.89 5.00 -21.35
CA GLY A 174 -13.11 6.21 -21.66
C GLY A 174 -11.97 6.06 -22.66
N ALA A 175 -12.30 6.00 -23.94
CA ALA A 175 -11.43 6.57 -24.99
C ALA A 175 -11.53 8.11 -25.06
N ASN A 176 -12.31 8.76 -24.19
CA ASN A 176 -12.41 10.21 -24.12
C ASN A 176 -12.54 10.70 -22.68
N SER A 177 -11.52 11.44 -22.22
CA SER A 177 -11.61 12.67 -21.39
C SER A 177 -10.50 12.75 -20.33
N GLY A 178 -9.36 13.31 -20.73
CA GLY A 178 -8.80 14.48 -20.04
C GLY A 178 -8.38 14.38 -18.56
N ARG A 179 -7.73 13.29 -18.13
CA ARG A 179 -6.81 13.36 -16.98
C ARG A 179 -5.41 12.96 -17.40
N HIS A 180 -4.55 13.96 -17.52
CA HIS A 180 -3.12 13.78 -17.70
C HIS A 180 -2.60 13.02 -16.48
N LEU A 181 -2.28 11.73 -16.64
CA LEU A 181 -1.46 11.02 -15.67
C LEU A 181 -0.15 11.83 -15.53
N PRO A 182 0.41 12.02 -14.32
CA PRO A 182 1.81 12.37 -14.24
C PRO A 182 2.57 11.25 -14.98
N ALA A 183 3.44 11.64 -15.91
CA ALA A 183 4.26 10.72 -16.66
C ALA A 183 5.15 9.94 -15.67
N HIS A 184 4.66 8.80 -15.21
CA HIS A 184 5.50 7.77 -14.66
C HIS A 184 6.24 7.20 -15.85
N THR A 185 7.50 7.58 -15.99
CA THR A 185 8.45 6.91 -16.87
C THR A 185 8.34 5.43 -16.59
N VAL A 186 7.76 4.67 -17.52
CA VAL A 186 7.64 3.22 -17.42
C VAL A 186 9.06 2.67 -17.52
N ALA A 187 9.70 2.49 -16.38
CA ALA A 187 10.79 1.54 -16.28
C ALA A 187 10.14 0.15 -16.49
N PRO A 188 10.71 -0.72 -17.35
CA PRO A 188 10.17 -2.04 -17.54
C PRO A 188 10.28 -2.80 -16.21
N GLU A 189 9.14 -3.04 -15.57
CA GLU A 189 9.09 -3.86 -14.37
C GLU A 189 9.49 -5.29 -14.75
N HIS A 190 10.67 -5.71 -14.30
CA HIS A 190 11.05 -7.11 -14.29
C HIS A 190 10.08 -7.85 -13.37
N ARG A 191 9.15 -8.60 -13.96
CA ARG A 191 8.29 -9.55 -13.27
C ARG A 191 9.18 -10.65 -12.65
N VAL A 192 9.53 -10.48 -11.37
CA VAL A 192 10.18 -11.54 -10.59
C VAL A 192 9.11 -12.56 -10.20
N VAL A 193 9.05 -13.66 -10.95
CA VAL A 193 8.22 -14.82 -10.62
C VAL A 193 9.01 -15.75 -9.71
N SER A 194 8.48 -16.07 -8.53
CA SER A 194 9.05 -17.08 -7.64
C SER A 194 9.03 -18.45 -8.32
N LEU A 195 10.21 -18.95 -8.71
CA LEU A 195 10.39 -20.27 -9.34
C LEU A 195 9.85 -21.40 -8.44
N THR A 196 9.96 -21.24 -7.12
CA THR A 196 9.46 -22.21 -6.14
C THR A 196 7.94 -22.31 -6.16
N GLN A 197 7.26 -21.16 -6.33
CA GLN A 197 5.79 -21.10 -6.34
C GLN A 197 5.22 -21.69 -7.64
N ARG A 198 5.94 -21.55 -8.77
CA ARG A 198 5.61 -22.24 -10.02
C ARG A 198 5.82 -23.76 -9.94
N ARG A 199 6.84 -24.22 -9.18
CA ARG A 199 7.14 -25.67 -9.01
C ARG A 199 6.11 -26.41 -8.16
N LEU A 200 5.41 -25.73 -7.26
CA LEU A 200 4.40 -26.34 -6.37
C LEU A 200 3.02 -26.48 -7.02
N ALA A 201 2.76 -25.76 -8.11
CA ALA A 201 1.45 -25.74 -8.78
C ALA A 201 1.23 -26.91 -9.77
N ASP A 202 2.29 -27.63 -10.16
CA ASP A 202 2.20 -28.72 -11.14
C ASP A 202 3.11 -29.90 -10.76
N PRO A 203 2.60 -30.91 -10.05
CA PRO A 203 3.37 -32.10 -9.68
C PRO A 203 3.75 -32.99 -10.89
N ALA A 204 3.08 -32.86 -12.04
CA ALA A 204 3.40 -33.63 -13.24
C ALA A 204 4.62 -33.08 -14.00
N ALA A 205 4.96 -31.80 -13.80
CA ALA A 205 6.13 -31.16 -14.41
C ALA A 205 7.47 -31.54 -13.73
N VAL A 206 7.45 -32.27 -12.61
CA VAL A 206 8.63 -32.40 -11.72
C VAL A 206 9.50 -33.64 -11.99
N ILE A 207 9.05 -34.69 -12.69
CA ILE A 207 9.83 -35.96 -12.75
C ILE A 207 10.11 -36.51 -14.17
N ALA A 208 9.44 -36.08 -15.23
CA ALA A 208 9.54 -36.77 -16.53
C ALA A 208 10.06 -35.93 -17.73
N GLY A 209 10.88 -34.90 -17.53
CA GLY A 209 11.30 -34.06 -18.67
C GLY A 209 12.51 -33.15 -18.47
N LEU A 210 13.41 -33.45 -17.54
CA LEU A 210 14.70 -32.75 -17.55
C LEU A 210 15.53 -33.32 -18.72
N PRO A 211 15.99 -32.48 -19.67
CA PRO A 211 16.89 -32.95 -20.71
C PRO A 211 18.16 -33.52 -20.07
N ALA A 212 18.68 -34.62 -20.62
CA ALA A 212 19.88 -35.26 -20.11
C ALA A 212 21.02 -34.23 -19.98
N ASP A 213 21.63 -34.14 -18.80
CA ASP A 213 22.76 -33.25 -18.57
C ASP A 213 23.95 -33.77 -19.38
N THR A 214 24.27 -33.07 -20.47
CA THR A 214 25.37 -33.41 -21.40
C THR A 214 26.65 -32.67 -21.08
N ARG A 215 26.69 -31.90 -19.98
CA ARG A 215 27.89 -31.18 -19.59
C ARG A 215 28.97 -32.17 -19.13
N PRO A 216 30.23 -32.00 -19.57
CA PRO A 216 31.31 -32.81 -19.06
C PRO A 216 31.50 -32.56 -17.56
N LEU A 217 31.81 -33.63 -16.81
CA LEU A 217 32.07 -33.53 -15.38
C LEU A 217 33.23 -32.54 -15.15
N PRO A 218 33.12 -31.66 -14.13
CA PRO A 218 34.21 -30.75 -13.79
C PRO A 218 35.45 -31.58 -13.40
N SER A 219 36.60 -31.22 -13.98
CA SER A 219 37.88 -31.84 -13.66
C SER A 219 38.32 -31.47 -12.25
N VAL A 220 38.67 -32.48 -11.45
CA VAL A 220 39.26 -32.31 -10.11
C VAL A 220 40.78 -32.24 -10.14
N GLY A 221 41.43 -32.34 -11.32
CA GLY A 221 42.89 -32.39 -11.43
C GLY A 221 43.62 -31.17 -10.85
N ALA A 222 42.99 -30.00 -10.86
CA ALA A 222 43.53 -28.80 -10.22
C ALA A 222 43.63 -28.92 -8.69
N TYR A 223 42.78 -29.73 -8.05
CA TYR A 223 42.86 -29.99 -6.62
C TYR A 223 43.96 -31.00 -6.28
N ASP A 224 44.21 -31.98 -7.16
CA ASP A 224 45.29 -32.96 -6.98
C ASP A 224 46.67 -32.30 -7.01
N GLU A 225 46.87 -31.28 -7.85
CA GLU A 225 48.10 -30.47 -7.88
C GLU A 225 48.36 -29.73 -6.56
N LEU A 226 47.31 -29.17 -5.95
CA LEU A 226 47.41 -28.48 -4.65
C LEU A 226 47.70 -29.44 -3.49
N LEU A 227 47.15 -30.66 -3.55
CA LEU A 227 47.45 -31.74 -2.60
C LEU A 227 48.90 -32.22 -2.72
N ALA A 228 49.40 -32.38 -3.95
CA ALA A 228 50.79 -32.76 -4.20
C ALA A 228 51.79 -31.69 -3.73
N GLN A 229 51.50 -30.40 -3.96
CA GLN A 229 52.33 -29.29 -3.50
C GLN A 229 52.38 -29.17 -1.97
N ARG A 230 51.30 -29.55 -1.27
CA ARG A 230 51.27 -29.59 0.19
C ARG A 230 52.12 -30.74 0.75
N ALA A 231 52.14 -31.89 0.08
CA ALA A 231 52.98 -33.02 0.47
C ALA A 231 54.48 -32.72 0.31
N SER A 232 54.88 -32.01 -0.76
CA SER A 232 56.27 -31.62 -0.99
C SER A 232 56.76 -30.49 -0.07
N SER A 233 55.85 -29.67 0.45
CA SER A 233 56.18 -28.56 1.36
C SER A 233 56.37 -29.01 2.82
N GLY A 234 56.03 -30.25 3.15
CA GLY A 234 56.10 -30.81 4.50
C GLY A 234 57.46 -31.41 4.92
N SER A 235 58.44 -31.51 4.02
CA SER A 235 59.75 -32.11 4.32
C SER A 235 60.85 -31.07 4.51
N THR A 236 60.66 -30.14 5.45
CA THR A 236 61.78 -29.33 5.98
C THR A 236 61.78 -29.44 7.49
N SER A 237 62.45 -30.47 8.01
CA SER A 237 62.71 -30.64 9.44
C SER A 237 63.85 -29.71 9.86
N PRO A 238 63.71 -28.91 10.93
CA PRO A 238 64.85 -28.41 11.66
C PRO A 238 65.17 -29.36 12.83
N THR A 239 66.35 -29.99 12.72
CA THR A 239 67.11 -30.64 13.78
C THR A 239 67.33 -29.70 14.96
N THR A 240 66.99 -30.08 16.19
CA THR A 240 67.72 -29.64 17.42
C THR A 240 67.55 -30.68 18.53
N SER A 241 68.70 -31.11 19.07
CA SER A 241 68.94 -32.14 20.10
C SER A 241 68.43 -31.77 21.51
N PRO A 242 68.29 -32.74 22.44
CA PRO A 242 67.78 -32.50 23.80
C PRO A 242 68.90 -32.30 24.85
N PRO A 243 68.57 -31.67 26.01
CA PRO A 243 69.05 -32.13 27.32
C PRO A 243 67.84 -32.40 28.24
N ASN A 244 67.71 -33.57 28.88
CA ASN A 244 68.45 -34.18 30.01
C ASN A 244 67.99 -33.70 31.40
N GLU A 245 67.53 -34.69 32.20
CA GLU A 245 67.42 -34.77 33.68
C GLU A 245 66.60 -33.68 34.42
N GLU A 246 65.82 -33.90 35.48
CA GLU A 246 65.94 -34.87 36.58
C GLU A 246 64.68 -34.80 37.49
N SER A 247 64.33 -35.96 38.08
CA SER A 247 63.80 -36.20 39.45
C SER A 247 62.95 -35.19 40.24
N HIS A 248 61.79 -35.67 40.74
CA HIS A 248 61.35 -35.78 42.16
C HIS A 248 59.80 -35.80 42.21
N VAL A 249 59.10 -36.91 42.52
CA VAL A 249 58.86 -37.52 43.85
C VAL A 249 58.41 -36.52 44.92
N SER A 250 57.09 -36.36 45.08
CA SER A 250 56.30 -36.97 46.17
C SER A 250 54.81 -36.77 45.93
#